data_AF-A0A946VTK9-F1
#
_entry.id   AF-A0A946VTK9-F1
#
_cell.length_a   1.000
_cell.length_b   1.000
_cell.length_c   1.000
_cell.angle_alpha   90.00
_cell.angle_beta   90.00
_cell.angle_gamma   90.00
#
_symmetry.space_group_name_H-M   'P 1'
#
loop_
_entity.id
_entity.type
_entity.pdbx_description
1 polymer ?
#
loop_
_entity_poly.entity_id
_entity_poly.type
_entity_poly.pdbx_seq_one_letter_code
_entity_poly.pdbx_strand_id
1 'polypeptide(L)'
;MNSATDTQYALVLKKDCATCRLIEPVARELADQLNGALRIYVQDDPSFPTSIDSKIDDTELEFSYHNKIEVVPTLIRFQNDQESERVFGWDKKQWQEFLLMDSLGDELPEFRPGCGSKSQDPGMEEMLAVKFGGASRAARELEIADHEDLMEACYDRGWTDGLPVVPPTPLRVARMLAGTDRQADEIIGNIP
;
A
#
# COMPACT_ATOMS: atom_id res chain seq x y z
N MET A 1 -22.73 -23.97 19.58
CA MET A 1 -23.05 -23.30 18.31
C MET A 1 -21.72 -22.88 17.71
N ASN A 2 -21.24 -23.62 16.69
CA ASN A 2 -19.95 -23.33 16.04
C ASN A 2 -20.13 -22.09 15.17
N SER A 3 -19.60 -20.94 15.60
CA SER A 3 -19.34 -19.85 14.67
C SER A 3 -18.27 -20.35 13.70
N ALA A 4 -18.66 -20.60 12.45
CA ALA A 4 -17.69 -20.83 11.39
C ALA A 4 -16.84 -19.56 11.28
N THR A 5 -15.54 -19.67 11.55
CA THR A 5 -14.58 -18.59 11.36
C THR A 5 -14.53 -18.25 9.87
N ASP A 6 -15.00 -17.05 9.51
CA ASP A 6 -14.87 -16.55 8.14
C ASP A 6 -13.38 -16.33 7.85
N THR A 7 -12.83 -17.18 6.99
CA THR A 7 -11.42 -17.17 6.65
C THR A 7 -11.28 -16.64 5.23
N GLN A 8 -10.59 -15.53 5.08
CA GLN A 8 -10.37 -14.88 3.80
C GLN A 8 -8.87 -14.75 3.55
N TYR A 9 -8.49 -14.65 2.28
CA TYR A 9 -7.11 -14.54 1.85
C TYR A 9 -6.93 -13.32 0.95
N ALA A 10 -5.79 -12.64 1.09
CA ALA A 10 -5.38 -11.60 0.14
C ALA A 10 -4.00 -11.94 -0.41
N LEU A 11 -3.89 -11.99 -1.75
CA LEU A 11 -2.63 -12.16 -2.45
C LEU A 11 -2.27 -10.84 -3.14
N VAL A 12 -1.14 -10.25 -2.79
CA VAL A 12 -0.65 -8.99 -3.37
C VAL A 12 0.47 -9.30 -4.35
N LEU A 13 0.32 -8.83 -5.58
CA LEU A 13 1.22 -9.10 -6.70
C LEU A 13 1.65 -7.81 -7.42
N LYS A 14 2.72 -7.93 -8.19
CA LYS A 14 3.28 -6.87 -9.04
C LYS A 14 3.85 -7.51 -10.31
N LYS A 15 3.39 -7.11 -11.49
CA LYS A 15 3.82 -7.64 -12.80
C LYS A 15 5.32 -7.52 -13.02
N ASP A 16 5.95 -6.44 -12.56
CA ASP A 16 7.39 -6.23 -12.69
C ASP A 16 8.22 -7.23 -11.85
N CYS A 17 7.63 -7.85 -10.82
CA CYS A 17 8.27 -8.89 -10.02
C CYS A 17 8.37 -10.23 -10.78
N ALA A 18 9.59 -10.72 -11.02
CA ALA A 18 9.82 -12.01 -11.66
C ALA A 18 9.20 -13.18 -10.89
N THR A 19 9.20 -13.13 -9.55
CA THR A 19 8.57 -14.15 -8.70
C THR A 19 7.05 -14.12 -8.82
N CYS A 20 6.42 -12.93 -8.88
CA CYS A 20 4.98 -12.83 -9.11
C CYS A 20 4.58 -13.45 -10.46
N ARG A 21 5.35 -13.18 -11.53
CA ARG A 21 5.12 -13.79 -12.85
C ARG A 21 5.29 -15.32 -12.81
N LEU A 22 6.28 -15.81 -12.07
CA LEU A 22 6.53 -17.24 -11.92
C LEU A 22 5.37 -17.97 -11.23
N ILE A 23 4.79 -17.38 -10.18
CA ILE A 23 3.71 -18.00 -9.40
C ILE A 23 2.31 -17.75 -9.98
N GLU A 24 2.20 -17.18 -11.18
CA GLU A 24 0.91 -16.97 -11.85
C GLU A 24 0.06 -18.27 -11.95
N PRO A 25 0.62 -19.46 -12.28
CA PRO A 25 -0.14 -20.71 -12.24
C PRO A 25 -0.66 -21.07 -10.85
N VAL A 26 0.11 -20.79 -9.80
CA VAL A 26 -0.29 -21.02 -8.41
C VAL A 26 -1.41 -20.05 -8.02
N ALA A 27 -1.31 -18.77 -8.40
CA ALA A 27 -2.37 -17.80 -8.14
C ALA A 27 -3.71 -18.24 -8.75
N ARG A 28 -3.69 -18.84 -9.95
CA ARG A 28 -4.88 -19.43 -10.58
C ARG A 28 -5.38 -20.64 -9.79
N GLU A 29 -4.50 -21.57 -9.44
CA GLU A 29 -4.85 -22.75 -8.63
C GLU A 29 -5.51 -22.35 -7.30
N LEU A 30 -4.99 -21.30 -6.64
CA LEU A 30 -5.56 -20.77 -5.41
C LEU A 30 -6.93 -20.10 -5.62
N ALA A 31 -7.10 -19.36 -6.73
CA ALA A 31 -8.40 -18.76 -7.06
C ALA A 31 -9.48 -19.84 -7.25
N ASP A 32 -9.12 -20.96 -7.89
CA ASP A 32 -10.02 -22.09 -8.10
C ASP A 32 -10.32 -22.84 -6.78
N GLN A 33 -9.30 -23.12 -5.96
CA GLN A 33 -9.45 -23.92 -4.74
C GLN A 33 -10.10 -23.15 -3.58
N LEU A 34 -9.83 -21.84 -3.45
CA LEU A 34 -10.36 -21.01 -2.35
C LEU A 34 -11.75 -20.43 -2.67
N ASN A 35 -12.30 -20.68 -3.87
CA ASN A 35 -13.69 -20.46 -4.27
C ASN A 35 -14.34 -19.15 -3.75
N GLY A 36 -13.69 -18.01 -4.02
CA GLY A 36 -14.15 -16.68 -3.64
C GLY A 36 -13.64 -16.15 -2.29
N ALA A 37 -12.97 -16.97 -1.49
CA ALA A 37 -12.29 -16.52 -0.27
C ALA A 37 -10.97 -15.78 -0.55
N LEU A 38 -10.40 -15.93 -1.76
CA LEU A 38 -9.17 -15.25 -2.18
C LEU A 38 -9.48 -13.95 -2.94
N ARG A 39 -8.88 -12.86 -2.49
CA ARG A 39 -8.79 -11.59 -3.23
C ARG A 39 -7.37 -11.38 -3.73
N ILE A 40 -7.21 -11.00 -4.99
CA ILE A 40 -5.90 -10.78 -5.62
C ILE A 40 -5.76 -9.29 -5.93
N TYR A 41 -4.76 -8.63 -5.34
CA TYR A 41 -4.46 -7.21 -5.52
C TYR A 41 -3.21 -7.03 -6.38
N VAL A 42 -3.22 -6.05 -7.28
CA VAL A 42 -2.14 -5.85 -8.26
C VAL A 42 -1.65 -4.40 -8.24
N GLN A 43 -0.36 -4.22 -7.95
CA GLN A 43 0.23 -2.92 -7.63
C GLN A 43 0.63 -2.05 -8.84
N ASP A 44 0.75 -2.61 -10.04
CA ASP A 44 1.42 -1.92 -11.15
C ASP A 44 0.72 -1.99 -12.50
N ASP A 45 0.21 -3.16 -12.90
CA ASP A 45 -0.45 -3.34 -14.18
C ASP A 45 -1.75 -4.13 -13.98
N PRO A 46 -2.92 -3.47 -14.08
CA PRO A 46 -4.22 -4.11 -13.89
C PRO A 46 -4.55 -5.22 -14.90
N SER A 47 -3.74 -5.41 -15.96
CA SER A 47 -3.89 -6.53 -16.89
C SER A 47 -3.27 -7.83 -16.38
N PHE A 48 -2.38 -7.76 -15.39
CA PHE A 48 -1.73 -8.90 -14.77
C PHE A 48 -2.46 -9.34 -13.50
N PRO A 49 -2.54 -10.63 -13.15
CA PRO A 49 -2.25 -11.79 -14.00
C PRO A 49 -3.24 -11.91 -15.17
N THR A 50 -2.74 -12.38 -16.32
CA THR A 50 -3.56 -12.57 -17.53
C THR A 50 -4.49 -13.77 -17.42
N SER A 51 -4.11 -14.70 -16.54
CA SER A 51 -4.79 -15.96 -16.25
C SER A 51 -6.03 -15.86 -15.39
N ILE A 52 -6.30 -14.69 -14.77
CA ILE A 52 -7.31 -14.50 -13.73
C ILE A 52 -8.08 -13.20 -14.00
N ASP A 53 -9.40 -13.30 -14.15
CA ASP A 53 -10.25 -12.12 -14.41
C ASP A 53 -10.64 -11.37 -13.13
N SER A 54 -10.85 -12.08 -12.02
CA SER A 54 -11.32 -11.53 -10.74
C SER A 54 -10.20 -10.94 -9.87
N LYS A 55 -9.44 -9.99 -10.42
CA LYS A 55 -8.37 -9.24 -9.74
C LYS A 55 -8.84 -7.84 -9.36
N ILE A 56 -8.22 -7.29 -8.32
CA ILE A 56 -8.46 -5.95 -7.79
C ILE A 56 -7.28 -5.07 -8.17
N ASP A 57 -7.59 -3.93 -8.79
CA ASP A 57 -6.62 -2.90 -9.10
C ASP A 57 -6.17 -2.21 -7.79
N ASP A 58 -4.89 -2.33 -7.49
CA ASP A 58 -4.22 -1.65 -6.37
C ASP A 58 -3.06 -0.79 -6.90
N THR A 59 -3.18 -0.24 -8.12
CA THR A 59 -2.17 0.67 -8.70
C THR A 59 -2.02 1.98 -7.92
N GLU A 60 -3.08 2.38 -7.22
CA GLU A 60 -3.05 3.49 -6.26
C GLU A 60 -2.48 3.08 -4.89
N LEU A 61 -2.22 1.79 -4.67
CA LEU A 61 -1.55 1.21 -3.49
C LEU A 61 -2.29 1.42 -2.17
N GLU A 62 -3.60 1.65 -2.19
CA GLU A 62 -4.41 1.84 -0.99
C GLU A 62 -4.40 0.57 -0.11
N PHE A 63 -4.72 -0.58 -0.70
CA PHE A 63 -4.71 -1.84 0.03
C PHE A 63 -3.30 -2.16 0.52
N SER A 64 -2.30 -1.97 -0.35
CA SER A 64 -0.89 -2.17 -0.02
C SER A 64 -0.41 -1.28 1.13
N TYR A 65 -0.90 -0.05 1.21
CA TYR A 65 -0.59 0.90 2.27
C TYR A 65 -1.23 0.49 3.60
N HIS A 66 -2.56 0.30 3.63
CA HIS A 66 -3.27 -0.02 4.88
C HIS A 66 -2.84 -1.35 5.48
N ASN A 67 -2.46 -2.32 4.64
CA ASN A 67 -1.99 -3.64 5.08
C ASN A 67 -0.46 -3.72 5.25
N LYS A 68 0.25 -2.59 5.14
CA LYS A 68 1.71 -2.50 5.32
C LYS A 68 2.46 -3.57 4.51
N ILE A 69 2.21 -3.60 3.21
CA ILE A 69 2.88 -4.54 2.31
C ILE A 69 4.29 -4.02 2.02
N GLU A 70 5.29 -4.79 2.44
CA GLU A 70 6.71 -4.45 2.24
C GLU A 70 7.32 -5.19 1.04
N VAL A 71 6.86 -6.43 0.80
CA VAL A 71 7.41 -7.36 -0.19
C VAL A 71 6.28 -7.90 -1.06
N VAL A 72 6.58 -8.25 -2.31
CA VAL A 72 5.67 -8.97 -3.21
C VAL A 72 6.38 -10.15 -3.89
N PRO A 73 5.73 -11.32 -4.06
CA PRO A 73 4.36 -11.60 -3.64
C PRO A 73 4.22 -11.69 -2.12
N THR A 74 3.05 -11.30 -1.59
CA THR A 74 2.66 -11.49 -0.19
C THR A 74 1.27 -12.11 -0.14
N LEU A 75 1.11 -13.19 0.62
CA LEU A 75 -0.16 -13.84 0.87
C LEU A 75 -0.53 -13.68 2.34
N ILE A 76 -1.73 -13.16 2.60
CA ILE A 76 -2.24 -12.84 3.94
C ILE A 76 -3.49 -13.67 4.21
N ARG A 77 -3.61 -14.19 5.43
CA ARG A 77 -4.82 -14.81 5.95
C ARG A 77 -5.50 -13.85 6.93
N PHE A 78 -6.80 -13.68 6.71
CA PHE A 78 -7.70 -12.98 7.61
C PHE A 78 -8.64 -13.98 8.28
N GLN A 79 -8.83 -13.83 9.58
CA GLN A 79 -9.83 -14.55 10.37
C GLN A 79 -10.70 -13.51 11.08
N ASN A 80 -12.00 -13.49 10.77
CA ASN A 80 -12.94 -12.48 11.30
C ASN A 80 -12.44 -11.03 11.06
N ASP A 81 -12.04 -10.74 9.81
CA ASP A 81 -11.49 -9.44 9.36
C ASP A 81 -10.21 -8.97 10.07
N GLN A 82 -9.59 -9.81 10.88
CA GLN A 82 -8.27 -9.55 11.45
C GLN A 82 -7.22 -10.42 10.77
N GLU A 83 -6.11 -9.80 10.42
CA GLU A 83 -4.96 -10.54 9.94
C GLU A 83 -4.47 -11.51 11.03
N SER A 84 -4.39 -12.79 10.68
CA SER A 84 -3.84 -13.82 11.54
C SER A 84 -2.38 -14.13 11.23
N GLU A 85 -2.03 -14.18 9.94
CA GLU A 85 -0.72 -14.64 9.47
C GLU A 85 -0.48 -14.20 8.02
N ARG A 86 0.79 -14.01 7.65
CA ARG A 86 1.20 -13.71 6.27
C ARG A 86 2.51 -14.42 5.89
N VAL A 87 2.68 -14.70 4.61
CA VAL A 87 3.91 -15.27 4.01
C VAL A 87 4.39 -14.40 2.85
N PHE A 88 5.70 -14.41 2.61
CA PHE A 88 6.37 -13.49 1.68
C PHE A 88 7.20 -14.24 0.64
N GLY A 89 7.31 -13.68 -0.56
CA GLY A 89 8.01 -14.34 -1.65
C GLY A 89 7.34 -15.66 -2.01
N TRP A 90 8.10 -16.55 -2.64
CA TRP A 90 7.66 -17.90 -2.92
C TRP A 90 8.56 -18.88 -2.18
N ASP A 91 8.02 -19.52 -1.15
CA ASP A 91 8.58 -20.72 -0.56
C ASP A 91 7.49 -21.78 -0.62
N LYS A 92 7.71 -22.80 -1.43
CA LYS A 92 6.71 -23.83 -1.74
C LYS A 92 6.21 -24.46 -0.44
N LYS A 93 7.13 -24.92 0.41
CA LYS A 93 6.79 -25.62 1.65
C LYS A 93 6.06 -24.68 2.61
N GLN A 94 6.53 -23.43 2.75
CA GLN A 94 5.87 -22.45 3.60
C GLN A 94 4.43 -22.16 3.12
N TRP A 95 4.20 -22.04 1.81
CA TRP A 95 2.86 -21.80 1.26
C TRP A 95 1.95 -23.01 1.41
N GLN A 96 2.47 -24.23 1.23
CA GLN A 96 1.73 -25.48 1.45
C GLN A 96 1.32 -25.63 2.92
N GLU A 97 2.24 -25.38 3.86
CA GLU A 97 1.96 -25.39 5.30
C GLU A 97 0.98 -24.27 5.69
N PHE A 98 1.18 -23.07 5.14
CA PHE A 98 0.31 -21.93 5.37
C PHE A 98 -1.11 -22.25 4.93
N LEU A 99 -1.32 -22.74 3.69
CA LEU A 99 -2.66 -23.02 3.14
C LEU A 99 -3.25 -24.38 3.51
N LEU A 100 -2.46 -25.28 4.11
CA LEU A 100 -2.81 -26.69 4.31
C LEU A 100 -3.09 -27.42 2.98
N MET A 101 -2.24 -27.20 1.97
CA MET A 101 -2.37 -27.73 0.60
C MET A 101 -1.07 -28.41 0.15
N ASP A 102 -0.96 -29.73 0.25
CA ASP A 102 0.30 -30.46 0.05
C ASP A 102 0.81 -30.51 -1.42
N SER A 103 -0.05 -30.29 -2.41
CA SER A 103 0.28 -30.40 -3.85
C SER A 103 0.47 -29.05 -4.56
N LEU A 104 0.52 -27.94 -3.81
CA LEU A 104 0.58 -26.61 -4.40
C LEU A 104 1.94 -26.39 -5.10
N GLY A 105 1.91 -26.02 -6.39
CA GLY A 105 3.09 -25.56 -7.12
C GLY A 105 4.13 -26.64 -7.42
N ASP A 106 3.72 -27.89 -7.67
CA ASP A 106 4.61 -29.03 -7.92
C ASP A 106 5.68 -28.77 -8.99
N GLU A 107 5.33 -28.09 -10.10
CA GLU A 107 6.24 -27.79 -11.21
C GLU A 107 7.14 -26.54 -10.99
N LEU A 108 6.99 -25.84 -9.86
CA LEU A 108 7.77 -24.65 -9.55
C LEU A 108 9.04 -24.96 -8.73
N PRO A 109 10.07 -24.09 -8.77
CA PRO A 109 11.20 -24.16 -7.83
C PRO A 109 10.74 -24.14 -6.37
N GLU A 110 11.53 -24.70 -5.47
CA GLU A 110 11.21 -24.71 -4.03
C GLU A 110 11.15 -23.31 -3.44
N PHE A 111 12.05 -22.42 -3.88
CA PHE A 111 12.17 -21.07 -3.32
C PHE A 111 12.50 -20.02 -4.39
N ARG A 112 11.87 -18.85 -4.27
CA ARG A 112 12.25 -17.60 -4.94
C ARG A 112 12.00 -16.41 -4.01
N PRO A 113 12.98 -15.50 -3.87
CA PRO A 113 12.77 -14.29 -3.08
C PRO A 113 11.71 -13.39 -3.74
N GLY A 114 10.99 -12.62 -2.93
CA GLY A 114 10.15 -11.53 -3.42
C GLY A 114 10.98 -10.31 -3.81
N CYS A 115 10.30 -9.24 -4.25
CA CYS A 115 10.89 -7.92 -4.42
C CYS A 115 10.14 -6.87 -3.58
N GLY A 116 10.69 -5.66 -3.47
CA GLY A 116 10.06 -4.56 -2.77
C GLY A 116 8.69 -4.21 -3.36
N SER A 117 7.71 -4.06 -2.47
CA SER A 117 6.40 -3.50 -2.79
C SER A 117 6.54 -2.09 -3.34
N LYS A 118 5.70 -1.70 -4.30
CA LYS A 118 5.67 -0.32 -4.81
C LYS A 118 5.35 0.71 -3.73
N SER A 119 4.63 0.31 -2.67
CA SER A 119 4.36 1.20 -1.53
C SER A 119 5.61 1.57 -0.72
N GLN A 120 6.73 0.86 -0.93
CA GLN A 120 8.02 1.10 -0.28
C GLN A 120 9.01 1.84 -1.19
N ASP A 121 8.60 2.22 -2.41
CA ASP A 121 9.49 2.99 -3.30
C ASP A 121 9.82 4.35 -2.66
N PRO A 122 11.00 4.94 -2.94
CA PRO A 122 11.42 6.18 -2.30
C PRO A 122 10.38 7.32 -2.46
N GLY A 123 9.89 7.84 -1.33
CA GLY A 123 8.89 8.91 -1.31
C GLY A 123 7.43 8.44 -1.30
N MET A 124 7.18 7.13 -1.46
CA MET A 124 5.82 6.59 -1.51
C MET A 124 5.17 6.52 -0.14
N GLU A 125 5.92 6.22 0.92
CA GLU A 125 5.39 6.16 2.28
C GLU A 125 4.66 7.46 2.64
N GLU A 126 5.28 8.60 2.34
CA GLU A 126 4.72 9.90 2.71
C GLU A 126 3.61 10.34 1.74
N MET A 127 3.73 10.02 0.45
CA MET A 127 2.66 10.25 -0.52
C MET A 127 1.39 9.46 -0.16
N LEU A 128 1.56 8.20 0.22
CA LEU A 128 0.46 7.33 0.63
C LEU A 128 -0.08 7.73 2.00
N ALA A 129 0.75 8.24 2.91
CA ALA A 129 0.28 8.82 4.16
C ALA A 129 -0.57 10.09 3.94
N VAL A 130 -0.18 10.97 3.01
CA VAL A 130 -1.02 12.11 2.61
C VAL A 130 -2.35 11.65 2.02
N LYS A 131 -2.31 10.60 1.20
CA LYS A 131 -3.48 10.15 0.44
C LYS A 131 -4.46 9.29 1.25
N PHE A 132 -3.95 8.39 2.08
CA PHE A 132 -4.71 7.32 2.76
C PHE A 132 -4.49 7.26 4.27
N GLY A 133 -3.48 7.97 4.81
CA GLY A 133 -3.09 7.93 6.22
C GLY A 133 -4.04 8.66 7.17
N GLY A 134 -5.14 9.22 6.67
CA GLY A 134 -6.17 9.83 7.51
C GLY A 134 -5.74 11.10 8.26
N ALA A 135 -4.58 11.68 7.92
CA ALA A 135 -4.11 12.92 8.52
C ALA A 135 -5.08 14.06 8.17
N SER A 136 -5.99 14.37 9.10
CA SER A 136 -6.88 15.53 8.97
C SER A 136 -6.04 16.79 9.10
N ARG A 137 -5.74 17.42 7.97
CA ARG A 137 -5.18 18.78 7.98
C ARG A 137 -6.28 19.72 8.47
N ALA A 138 -6.07 20.35 9.63
CA ALA A 138 -6.95 21.45 10.08
C ALA A 138 -6.82 22.67 9.16
N ALA A 139 -5.64 22.84 8.54
CA ALA A 139 -5.39 23.89 7.57
C ALA A 139 -6.03 23.57 6.22
N ARG A 140 -6.66 24.58 5.60
CA ARG A 140 -7.20 24.49 4.25
C ARG A 140 -6.06 24.40 3.21
N GLU A 141 -6.26 23.60 2.17
CA GLU A 141 -5.42 23.64 0.98
C GLU A 141 -5.79 24.86 0.12
N LEU A 142 -4.78 25.46 -0.51
CA LEU A 142 -4.93 26.65 -1.34
C LEU A 142 -4.59 26.28 -2.77
N GLU A 143 -5.61 26.27 -3.63
CA GLU A 143 -5.38 26.20 -5.06
C GLU A 143 -4.84 27.54 -5.56
N ILE A 144 -3.74 27.46 -6.30
CA ILE A 144 -3.09 28.59 -6.96
C ILE A 144 -3.31 28.39 -8.45
N ALA A 145 -3.65 29.46 -9.17
CA ALA A 145 -3.91 29.36 -10.60
C ALA A 145 -2.63 28.93 -11.34
N ASP A 146 -2.75 28.12 -12.40
CA ASP A 146 -1.61 27.56 -13.15
C ASP A 146 -0.59 28.61 -13.65
N HIS A 147 -1.02 29.87 -13.82
CA HIS A 147 -0.20 30.98 -14.30
C HIS A 147 0.25 31.95 -13.19
N GLU A 148 -0.13 31.71 -11.94
CA GLU A 148 0.27 32.53 -10.79
C GLU A 148 1.61 32.03 -10.24
N ASP A 149 2.57 32.94 -10.05
CA ASP A 149 3.85 32.60 -9.45
C ASP A 149 3.67 32.36 -7.95
N LEU A 150 4.07 31.18 -7.47
CA LEU A 150 3.87 30.76 -6.09
C LEU A 150 4.61 31.63 -5.06
N MET A 151 5.77 32.19 -5.42
CA MET A 151 6.55 33.03 -4.53
C MET A 151 5.90 34.41 -4.39
N GLU A 152 5.50 35.00 -5.52
CA GLU A 152 4.75 36.26 -5.55
C GLU A 152 3.39 36.12 -4.86
N ALA A 153 2.68 35.01 -5.08
CA ALA A 153 1.43 34.70 -4.40
C ALA A 153 1.53 34.72 -2.87
N CYS A 154 2.67 34.26 -2.31
CA CYS A 154 2.92 34.32 -0.87
C CYS A 154 3.25 35.74 -0.41
N TYR A 155 3.99 36.49 -1.21
CA TYR A 155 4.32 37.89 -0.93
C TYR A 155 3.06 38.77 -0.92
N ASP A 156 2.23 38.68 -1.97
CA ASP A 156 0.99 39.45 -2.14
C ASP A 156 -0.03 39.16 -1.02
N ARG A 157 -0.02 37.94 -0.47
CA ARG A 157 -0.86 37.54 0.67
C ARG A 157 -0.24 37.88 2.03
N GLY A 158 0.96 38.47 2.06
CA GLY A 158 1.65 38.89 3.27
C GLY A 158 2.18 37.74 4.14
N TRP A 159 2.47 36.58 3.55
CA TRP A 159 2.99 35.42 4.28
C TRP A 159 4.51 35.42 4.41
N THR A 160 5.17 36.44 3.87
CA THR A 160 6.62 36.61 3.96
C THR A 160 6.95 37.83 4.82
N ASP A 161 8.19 37.90 5.30
CA ASP A 161 8.76 39.04 6.01
C ASP A 161 9.39 40.09 5.06
N GLY A 162 9.05 40.02 3.78
CA GLY A 162 9.67 40.80 2.70
C GLY A 162 10.81 40.08 2.00
N LEU A 163 11.22 38.89 2.44
CA LEU A 163 12.15 38.02 1.72
C LEU A 163 11.41 36.96 0.89
N PRO A 164 12.03 36.44 -0.19
CA PRO A 164 11.46 35.34 -0.97
C PRO A 164 11.29 34.08 -0.12
N VAL A 165 10.15 33.40 -0.27
CA VAL A 165 9.85 32.11 0.38
C VAL A 165 9.72 31.00 -0.65
N VAL A 166 9.92 29.76 -0.21
CA VAL A 166 9.61 28.57 -1.00
C VAL A 166 8.45 27.85 -0.31
N PRO A 167 7.23 27.85 -0.90
CA PRO A 167 6.10 27.14 -0.32
C PRO A 167 6.39 25.65 -0.17
N PRO A 168 5.91 25.01 0.91
CA PRO A 168 6.13 23.58 1.11
C PRO A 168 5.30 22.77 0.10
N THR A 169 5.81 21.61 -0.29
CA THR A 169 5.02 20.62 -1.04
C THR A 169 4.27 19.71 -0.07
N PRO A 170 3.14 19.09 -0.46
CA PRO A 170 2.42 18.14 0.40
C PRO A 170 3.31 17.05 0.98
N LEU A 171 4.22 16.50 0.16
CA LEU A 171 5.23 15.52 0.57
C LEU A 171 6.14 16.04 1.69
N ARG A 172 6.63 17.28 1.59
CA ARG A 172 7.51 17.88 2.62
C ARG A 172 6.74 18.16 3.91
N VAL A 173 5.48 18.58 3.81
CA VAL A 173 4.60 18.78 4.98
C VAL A 173 4.39 17.45 5.70
N ALA A 174 4.05 16.38 4.97
CA ALA A 174 3.83 15.06 5.58
C ALA A 174 5.08 14.53 6.29
N ARG A 175 6.26 14.66 5.68
CA ARG A 175 7.54 14.32 6.30
C ARG A 175 7.78 15.08 7.61
N MET A 176 7.50 16.38 7.60
CA MET A 176 7.66 17.21 8.79
C MET A 176 6.70 16.77 9.91
N LEU A 177 5.43 16.52 9.56
CA LEU A 177 4.40 16.11 10.53
C LEU A 177 4.63 14.70 11.07
N ALA A 178 5.24 13.78 10.30
CA ALA A 178 5.63 12.46 10.78
C ALA A 178 6.66 12.50 11.92
N GLY A 179 7.32 13.63 12.16
CA GLY A 179 8.23 13.83 13.29
C GLY A 179 7.54 14.10 14.63
N THR A 180 6.20 14.10 14.70
CA THR A 180 5.47 14.38 15.94
C THR A 180 4.13 13.64 16.01
N ASP A 181 3.74 13.25 17.23
CA ASP A 181 2.42 12.66 17.53
C ASP A 181 1.42 13.69 18.10
N ARG A 182 1.76 14.99 18.07
CA ARG A 182 0.92 16.07 18.60
C ARG A 182 -0.36 16.23 17.79
N GLN A 183 -1.42 16.70 18.45
CA GLN A 183 -2.66 17.04 17.76
C GLN A 183 -2.49 18.30 16.91
N ALA A 184 -3.18 18.38 15.77
CA ALA A 184 -3.02 19.47 14.80
C ALA A 184 -3.44 20.85 15.37
N ASP A 185 -4.32 20.86 16.37
CA ASP A 185 -4.83 22.04 17.07
C ASP A 185 -4.21 22.24 18.46
N GLU A 186 -3.17 21.48 18.79
CA GLU A 186 -2.48 21.60 20.08
C GLU A 186 -1.73 22.93 20.18
N ILE A 187 -2.10 23.77 21.15
CA ILE A 187 -1.43 25.04 21.42
C ILE A 187 -0.08 24.77 22.09
N ILE A 188 1.01 24.99 21.37
CA ILE A 188 2.40 24.78 21.86
C ILE A 188 3.00 26.01 22.57
N GLY A 189 2.31 27.16 22.56
CA GLY A 189 2.74 28.38 23.25
C GLY A 189 1.88 29.59 22.91
N ASN A 190 1.91 30.60 23.78
CA ASN A 190 1.25 31.90 23.57
C ASN A 190 2.31 32.97 23.25
N ILE A 191 2.09 33.76 22.20
CA ILE A 191 2.94 34.91 21.87
C ILE A 191 2.41 36.11 22.67
N PRO A 192 3.25 36.77 23.51
CA PRO A 192 2.86 37.93 24.31
C PRO A 192 2.62 39.19 23.47
#